data_AF-A0A1V6YQY2-F1
#
_entry.id   AF-A0A1V6YQY2-F1
#
_cell.length_a   1.000
_cell.length_b   1.000
_cell.length_c   1.000
_cell.angle_alpha   90.00
_cell.angle_beta   90.00
_cell.angle_gamma   90.00
#
_symmetry.space_group_name_H-M   'P 1'
#
loop_
_entity.id
_entity.type
_entity.pdbx_description
1 polymer ?
#
loop_
_entity_poly.entity_id
_entity_poly.type
_entity_poly.pdbx_seq_one_letter_code
_entity_poly.pdbx_strand_id
1 'polypeptide(L)'
;MPRDRPVQHAGQSFLNFHSHPHSFILRFDTVQTFIHQVYIHSSVRFTDHFHSLLDIPNSSNMKQFTSALAIASIVSLVNGHGFVTSPKARQPGTAMGDACGQQVLSNQKSDKYGNIQGELQVASSQNDYKADECDVWLCKGYKFADNKENVQSYKAGQKVDFTVEIRAPHTGVANVSVVDTASNKVIGKPLISWDEYASTATGVTDDQENFSVTIPDDLGSQCATAGDCVLQWYWFAESIDQTYESCVDFTLGGSGGAAPVESSASSTSSATEIAVTSAPSVAVQTPTTAAVQPTTLATTARQSATSAASQVPTASAVPPASASDLPFPTDSATDVLTWLQALLGNLMGN
;
A
#
# COMPACT_ATOMS: atom_id res chain seq x y z
N MET A 1 25.42 19.28 68.98
CA MET A 1 24.41 20.36 68.89
C MET A 1 23.56 20.08 67.66
N PRO A 2 22.23 20.13 67.81
CA PRO A 2 21.45 18.92 67.56
C PRO A 2 20.10 19.16 66.84
N ARG A 3 19.36 18.04 66.66
CA ARG A 3 17.90 17.92 66.51
C ARG A 3 17.30 18.25 65.15
N ASP A 4 16.22 17.63 64.69
CA ASP A 4 15.49 16.42 65.08
C ASP A 4 14.52 16.12 63.92
N ARG A 5 14.16 14.83 63.79
CA ARG A 5 12.96 14.31 63.09
C ARG A 5 11.66 14.78 63.81
N PRO A 6 10.47 14.18 63.62
CA PRO A 6 9.60 13.86 62.46
C PRO A 6 8.16 14.43 62.71
N VAL A 7 7.12 13.77 62.16
CA VAL A 7 5.64 13.76 62.47
C VAL A 7 4.81 14.25 61.27
N GLN A 8 4.08 13.44 60.50
CA GLN A 8 2.88 12.60 60.71
C GLN A 8 1.53 13.32 60.96
N HIS A 9 0.57 12.98 60.07
CA HIS A 9 -0.89 12.84 60.23
C HIS A 9 -1.89 14.01 60.03
N ALA A 10 -2.97 13.61 59.34
CA ALA A 10 -4.34 14.14 59.24
C ALA A 10 -4.51 15.46 58.46
N GLY A 11 -5.32 15.57 57.41
CA GLY A 11 -6.58 14.91 57.12
C GLY A 11 -7.69 15.96 57.25
N GLN A 12 -8.23 16.46 56.14
CA GLN A 12 -9.60 16.98 56.09
C GLN A 12 -10.06 17.21 54.64
N SER A 13 -11.21 16.60 54.36
CA SER A 13 -12.00 16.68 53.15
C SER A 13 -12.37 18.11 52.78
N PHE A 14 -12.28 18.45 51.49
CA PHE A 14 -13.21 19.37 50.87
C PHE A 14 -13.78 18.72 49.62
N LEU A 15 -15.07 18.45 49.70
CA LEU A 15 -15.94 18.16 48.56
C LEU A 15 -15.87 19.34 47.60
N ASN A 16 -15.54 19.07 46.33
CA ASN A 16 -15.91 19.98 45.26
C ASN A 16 -16.36 19.17 44.05
N PHE A 17 -17.67 19.21 43.81
CA PHE A 17 -18.33 18.72 42.61
C PHE A 17 -17.87 19.56 41.43
N HIS A 18 -17.19 18.97 40.45
CA HIS A 18 -17.08 19.49 39.09
C HIS A 18 -17.35 18.36 38.10
N SER A 19 -18.56 18.42 37.55
CA SER A 19 -19.08 17.63 36.43
C SER A 19 -18.13 17.62 35.24
N HIS A 20 -17.68 16.42 34.84
CA HIS A 20 -17.04 16.17 33.54
C HIS A 20 -18.05 15.49 32.59
N PRO A 21 -18.06 15.86 31.29
CA PRO A 21 -18.82 15.14 30.28
C PRO A 21 -18.14 13.80 29.96
N HIS A 22 -18.92 12.73 29.95
CA HIS A 22 -18.51 11.42 29.47
C HIS A 22 -18.17 11.50 27.97
N SER A 23 -16.87 11.47 27.63
CA SER A 23 -16.43 11.04 26.31
C SER A 23 -16.51 9.51 26.26
N PHE A 24 -17.48 9.02 25.51
CA PHE A 24 -17.65 7.60 25.21
C PHE A 24 -16.62 7.23 24.13
N ILE A 25 -15.42 6.82 24.54
CA ILE A 25 -14.46 6.17 23.63
C ILE A 25 -15.00 4.77 23.34
N LEU A 26 -15.66 4.60 22.19
CA LEU A 26 -15.91 3.28 21.62
C LEU A 26 -14.55 2.68 21.25
N ARG A 27 -14.08 1.71 22.04
CA ARG A 27 -12.96 0.86 21.64
C ARG A 27 -13.38 0.03 20.43
N PHE A 28 -12.72 0.26 19.30
CA PHE A 28 -12.85 -0.49 18.04
C PHE A 28 -12.74 -2.02 18.23
N ASP A 29 -12.05 -2.48 19.28
CA ASP A 29 -11.92 -3.91 19.63
C ASP A 29 -13.26 -4.62 19.88
N THR A 30 -14.27 -3.89 20.36
CA THR A 30 -15.55 -4.52 20.75
C THR A 30 -16.42 -4.83 19.53
N VAL A 31 -16.30 -4.02 18.47
CA VAL A 31 -17.07 -4.19 17.22
C VAL A 31 -16.48 -5.33 16.39
N GLN A 32 -15.15 -5.43 16.30
CA GLN A 32 -14.46 -6.50 15.57
C GLN A 32 -14.74 -7.88 16.20
N THR A 33 -14.74 -7.96 17.54
CA THR A 33 -15.02 -9.22 18.26
C THR A 33 -16.49 -9.64 18.12
N PHE A 34 -17.42 -8.68 18.08
CA PHE A 34 -18.85 -8.96 17.89
C PHE A 34 -19.15 -9.48 16.48
N ILE A 35 -18.48 -8.93 15.45
CA ILE A 35 -18.60 -9.40 14.06
C ILE A 35 -18.05 -10.83 13.92
N HIS A 36 -16.94 -11.15 14.58
CA HIS A 36 -16.38 -12.50 14.57
C HIS A 36 -17.26 -13.53 15.30
N GLN A 37 -17.91 -13.16 16.40
CA GLN A 37 -18.75 -14.09 17.18
C GLN A 37 -20.08 -14.42 16.47
N VAL A 38 -20.65 -13.47 15.72
CA VAL A 38 -21.83 -13.69 14.87
C VAL A 38 -21.48 -14.59 13.68
N TYR A 39 -20.26 -14.48 13.14
CA TYR A 39 -19.80 -15.31 12.02
C TYR A 39 -19.67 -16.79 12.41
N ILE A 40 -19.05 -17.11 13.56
CA ILE A 40 -18.84 -18.51 14.00
C ILE A 40 -20.16 -19.21 14.36
N HIS A 41 -21.15 -18.52 14.91
CA HIS A 41 -22.45 -19.13 15.22
C HIS A 41 -23.35 -19.36 13.99
N SER A 42 -23.10 -18.64 12.89
CA SER A 42 -23.89 -18.74 11.66
C SER A 42 -23.44 -19.90 10.76
N SER A 43 -22.15 -20.25 10.79
CA SER A 43 -21.57 -21.30 9.94
C SER A 43 -21.90 -22.74 10.38
N VAL A 44 -22.29 -22.96 11.65
CA VAL A 44 -22.52 -24.32 12.19
C VAL A 44 -23.96 -24.81 12.00
N ARG A 45 -24.92 -23.94 11.64
CA ARG A 45 -26.34 -24.34 11.45
C ARG A 45 -26.81 -24.41 9.99
N PHE A 46 -25.96 -24.09 9.01
CA PHE A 46 -26.42 -23.92 7.63
C PHE A 46 -26.34 -25.20 6.76
N THR A 47 -25.73 -26.29 7.23
CA THR A 47 -25.47 -27.48 6.41
C THR A 47 -26.46 -28.64 6.54
N ASP A 48 -27.39 -28.64 7.51
CA ASP A 48 -28.15 -29.87 7.83
C ASP A 48 -29.64 -29.91 7.46
N HIS A 49 -30.19 -28.96 6.70
CA HIS A 49 -31.64 -28.95 6.40
C HIS A 49 -32.02 -28.57 4.96
N PHE A 50 -31.45 -29.25 3.95
CA PHE A 50 -31.99 -29.22 2.58
C PHE A 50 -31.99 -30.61 1.95
N HIS A 51 -32.98 -31.43 2.32
CA HIS A 51 -33.52 -32.53 1.50
C HIS A 51 -34.82 -33.05 2.14
N SER A 52 -35.89 -32.26 2.10
CA SER A 52 -37.26 -32.79 2.16
C SER A 52 -38.25 -31.67 1.79
N LEU A 53 -39.35 -32.06 1.13
CA LEU A 53 -40.51 -31.23 0.72
C LEU A 53 -40.47 -30.68 -0.71
N LEU A 54 -40.59 -31.59 -1.68
CA LEU A 54 -41.34 -31.33 -2.91
C LEU A 54 -42.72 -31.97 -2.77
N ASP A 55 -43.67 -31.22 -2.21
CA ASP A 55 -45.10 -31.47 -2.40
C ASP A 55 -45.82 -30.12 -2.42
N ILE A 56 -46.34 -29.75 -3.58
CA ILE A 56 -47.01 -28.47 -3.86
C ILE A 56 -48.52 -28.71 -3.88
N PRO A 57 -49.32 -28.10 -2.99
CA PRO A 57 -50.72 -27.82 -3.26
C PRO A 57 -50.86 -26.42 -3.85
N ASN A 58 -51.49 -26.38 -5.02
CA ASN A 58 -52.07 -25.23 -5.67
C ASN A 58 -52.92 -24.38 -4.71
N SER A 59 -52.48 -23.16 -4.40
CA SER A 59 -53.39 -22.11 -3.92
C SER A 59 -52.78 -20.70 -4.05
N SER A 60 -53.58 -19.81 -4.65
CA SER A 60 -53.30 -18.42 -4.95
C SER A 60 -52.89 -17.60 -3.71
N ASN A 61 -51.60 -17.51 -3.40
CA ASN A 61 -51.04 -16.46 -2.51
C ASN A 61 -49.53 -16.27 -2.71
N MET A 62 -49.10 -16.21 -3.97
CA MET A 62 -47.71 -15.98 -4.35
C MET A 62 -47.46 -14.49 -4.63
N LYS A 63 -47.51 -13.65 -3.58
CA LYS A 63 -47.10 -12.24 -3.67
C LYS A 63 -46.25 -11.74 -2.50
N GLN A 64 -45.90 -12.58 -1.53
CA GLN A 64 -45.17 -12.14 -0.33
C GLN A 64 -43.94 -12.97 0.04
N PHE A 65 -43.51 -13.94 -0.78
CA PHE A 65 -42.36 -14.81 -0.47
C PHE A 65 -41.07 -14.52 -1.25
N THR A 66 -41.05 -13.47 -2.09
CA THR A 66 -39.89 -13.18 -2.96
C THR A 66 -38.91 -12.12 -2.40
N SER A 67 -39.16 -11.55 -1.22
CA SER A 67 -38.36 -10.43 -0.68
C SER A 67 -37.29 -10.84 0.36
N ALA A 68 -37.17 -12.12 0.72
CA ALA A 68 -36.32 -12.55 1.85
C ALA A 68 -34.91 -13.05 1.47
N LEU A 69 -34.55 -13.16 0.18
CA LEU A 69 -33.26 -13.74 -0.24
C LEU A 69 -32.17 -12.73 -0.68
N ALA A 70 -32.45 -11.43 -0.72
CA ALA A 70 -31.52 -10.44 -1.31
C ALA A 70 -30.53 -9.77 -0.32
N ILE A 71 -30.53 -10.13 0.98
CA ILE A 71 -29.71 -9.42 2.00
C ILE A 71 -28.41 -10.20 2.36
N ALA A 72 -28.15 -11.37 1.76
CA ALA A 72 -27.07 -12.25 2.21
C ALA A 72 -25.69 -12.07 1.54
N SER A 73 -25.47 -11.07 0.68
CA SER A 73 -24.21 -10.96 -0.09
C SER A 73 -23.48 -9.62 -0.01
N ILE A 74 -23.61 -8.88 1.09
CA ILE A 74 -22.64 -7.81 1.40
C ILE A 74 -21.37 -8.50 1.93
N VAL A 75 -20.54 -8.99 1.01
CA VAL A 75 -19.16 -9.37 1.35
C VAL A 75 -18.47 -8.07 1.77
N SER A 76 -18.24 -7.89 3.08
CA SER A 76 -17.36 -6.84 3.57
C SER A 76 -15.96 -7.13 3.02
N LEU A 77 -15.57 -6.46 1.94
CA LEU A 77 -14.17 -6.43 1.52
C LEU A 77 -13.43 -5.63 2.59
N VAL A 78 -12.94 -6.34 3.61
CA VAL A 78 -11.97 -5.80 4.55
C VAL A 78 -10.68 -5.58 3.78
N ASN A 79 -10.44 -4.32 3.42
CA ASN A 79 -9.24 -3.90 2.72
C ASN A 79 -8.11 -3.80 3.73
N GLY A 80 -6.95 -4.41 3.44
CA GLY A 80 -5.75 -4.11 4.21
C GLY A 80 -5.30 -2.67 3.98
N HIS A 81 -4.50 -2.15 4.90
CA HIS A 81 -4.01 -0.78 4.84
C HIS A 81 -2.60 -0.70 5.41
N GLY A 82 -1.64 -0.22 4.61
CA GLY A 82 -0.25 -0.08 5.03
C GLY A 82 0.51 0.95 4.19
N PHE A 83 1.43 1.69 4.81
CA PHE A 83 2.23 2.71 4.12
C PHE A 83 3.56 2.99 4.83
N VAL A 84 4.63 3.24 4.06
CA VAL A 84 5.92 3.69 4.61
C VAL A 84 5.83 5.16 5.03
N THR A 85 5.95 5.45 6.32
CA THR A 85 5.90 6.82 6.87
C THR A 85 7.29 7.43 7.04
N SER A 86 8.33 6.61 7.20
CA SER A 86 9.73 7.02 7.20
C SER A 86 10.61 5.97 6.51
N PRO A 87 11.59 6.34 5.66
CA PRO A 87 11.82 7.69 5.13
C PRO A 87 10.60 8.18 4.32
N LYS A 88 10.58 9.47 3.97
CA LYS A 88 9.41 10.07 3.31
C LYS A 88 9.17 9.41 1.94
N ALA A 89 8.17 8.55 1.86
CA ALA A 89 7.76 7.91 0.63
C ALA A 89 7.03 8.89 -0.32
N ARG A 90 6.98 8.54 -1.60
CA ARG A 90 6.19 9.27 -2.60
C ARG A 90 4.76 9.49 -2.12
N GLN A 91 4.22 10.65 -2.40
CA GLN A 91 2.86 11.07 -2.09
C GLN A 91 2.09 11.30 -3.40
N PRO A 92 0.76 11.17 -3.38
CA PRO A 92 -0.09 11.51 -4.52
C PRO A 92 -0.03 13.01 -4.79
N GLY A 93 0.01 13.39 -6.07
CA GLY A 93 0.07 14.79 -6.49
C GLY A 93 -0.52 15.03 -7.87
N THR A 94 -0.31 16.22 -8.42
CA THR A 94 -0.92 16.63 -9.69
C THR A 94 -0.47 15.77 -10.86
N ALA A 95 0.81 15.38 -10.92
CA ALA A 95 1.31 14.52 -11.99
C ALA A 95 0.72 13.10 -11.90
N MET A 96 0.41 12.60 -10.70
CA MET A 96 -0.40 11.39 -10.54
C MET A 96 -1.81 11.59 -11.13
N GLY A 97 -2.48 12.71 -10.85
CA GLY A 97 -3.80 12.99 -11.44
C GLY A 97 -3.79 13.07 -12.97
N ASP A 98 -2.73 13.60 -13.57
CA ASP A 98 -2.59 13.72 -15.03
C ASP A 98 -2.37 12.36 -15.72
N ALA A 99 -1.82 11.39 -15.00
CA ALA A 99 -1.50 10.05 -15.50
C ALA A 99 -2.56 9.00 -15.11
N CYS A 100 -2.94 9.00 -13.84
CA CYS A 100 -3.85 8.05 -13.22
C CYS A 100 -5.29 8.54 -13.13
N GLY A 101 -5.61 9.75 -13.60
CA GLY A 101 -6.95 10.33 -13.53
C GLY A 101 -7.30 10.96 -12.17
N GLN A 102 -8.22 11.92 -12.20
CA GLN A 102 -8.53 12.76 -11.02
C GLN A 102 -9.26 12.01 -9.91
N GLN A 103 -10.07 11.00 -10.24
CA GLN A 103 -10.78 10.23 -9.22
C GLN A 103 -9.82 9.34 -8.43
N VAL A 104 -8.83 8.74 -9.10
CA VAL A 104 -7.75 8.00 -8.42
C VAL A 104 -6.90 8.92 -7.55
N LEU A 105 -6.52 10.11 -8.06
CA LEU A 105 -5.82 11.11 -7.23
C LEU A 105 -6.61 11.49 -5.97
N SER A 106 -7.91 11.73 -6.11
CA SER A 106 -8.79 12.06 -4.98
C SER A 106 -8.85 10.92 -3.96
N ASN A 107 -9.03 9.68 -4.45
CA ASN A 107 -9.02 8.48 -3.61
C ASN A 107 -7.70 8.35 -2.84
N GLN A 108 -6.56 8.53 -3.50
CA GLN A 108 -5.24 8.39 -2.87
C GLN A 108 -4.86 9.54 -1.93
N LYS A 109 -5.36 10.75 -2.18
CA LYS A 109 -5.26 11.86 -1.21
C LYS A 109 -6.10 11.60 0.04
N SER A 110 -7.25 10.96 -0.11
CA SER A 110 -8.11 10.60 1.02
C SER A 110 -7.52 9.46 1.83
N ASP A 111 -7.00 8.44 1.16
CA ASP A 111 -6.36 7.30 1.81
C ASP A 111 -5.24 6.70 0.95
N LYS A 112 -4.00 7.06 1.30
CA LYS A 112 -2.79 6.50 0.68
C LYS A 112 -2.45 5.09 1.16
N TYR A 113 -3.09 4.59 2.22
CA TYR A 113 -2.76 3.29 2.83
C TYR A 113 -3.45 2.13 2.10
N GLY A 114 -4.46 2.38 1.27
CA GLY A 114 -5.17 1.33 0.52
C GLY A 114 -4.29 0.54 -0.46
N ASN A 115 -4.86 -0.46 -1.13
CA ASN A 115 -4.14 -1.27 -2.13
C ASN A 115 -4.31 -0.76 -3.58
N ILE A 116 -3.51 -1.34 -4.48
CA ILE A 116 -3.54 -1.09 -5.92
C ILE A 116 -4.84 -1.57 -6.58
N GLN A 117 -5.40 -2.70 -6.15
CA GLN A 117 -6.62 -3.28 -6.73
C GLN A 117 -7.83 -2.36 -6.57
N GLY A 118 -7.96 -1.68 -5.43
CA GLY A 118 -8.97 -0.67 -5.14
C GLY A 118 -8.77 0.58 -5.98
N GLU A 119 -7.52 1.01 -6.19
CA GLU A 119 -7.23 2.09 -7.15
C GLU A 119 -7.64 1.72 -8.57
N LEU A 120 -7.38 0.49 -9.00
CA LEU A 120 -7.80 0.00 -10.30
C LEU A 120 -9.34 -0.08 -10.43
N GLN A 121 -10.04 -0.41 -9.34
CA GLN A 121 -11.49 -0.35 -9.30
C GLN A 121 -11.99 1.08 -9.49
N VAL A 122 -11.39 2.05 -8.80
CA VAL A 122 -11.70 3.48 -8.99
C VAL A 122 -11.37 3.91 -10.43
N ALA A 123 -10.21 3.52 -10.95
CA ALA A 123 -9.76 3.82 -12.30
C ALA A 123 -10.70 3.28 -13.39
N SER A 124 -11.36 2.15 -13.15
CA SER A 124 -12.31 1.56 -14.11
C SER A 124 -13.55 2.43 -14.37
N SER A 125 -13.83 3.40 -13.50
CA SER A 125 -15.00 4.28 -13.59
C SER A 125 -14.72 5.65 -14.23
N GLN A 126 -13.46 5.95 -14.57
CA GLN A 126 -13.04 7.23 -15.14
C GLN A 126 -12.47 7.06 -16.56
N ASN A 127 -12.54 8.12 -17.38
CA ASN A 127 -12.09 8.11 -18.77
C ASN A 127 -10.72 8.78 -18.99
N ASP A 128 -10.16 9.38 -17.94
CA ASP A 128 -8.86 10.07 -17.91
C ASP A 128 -7.73 9.19 -17.33
N TYR A 129 -8.02 7.92 -17.00
CA TYR A 129 -7.01 6.94 -16.62
C TYR A 129 -6.18 6.52 -17.82
N LYS A 130 -4.85 6.68 -17.73
CA LYS A 130 -3.91 6.26 -18.77
C LYS A 130 -3.00 5.19 -18.19
N ALA A 131 -3.32 3.93 -18.43
CA ALA A 131 -2.65 2.79 -17.78
C ALA A 131 -1.11 2.85 -17.86
N ASP A 132 -0.57 3.10 -19.05
CA ASP A 132 0.88 3.14 -19.28
C ASP A 132 1.55 4.36 -18.64
N GLU A 133 0.88 5.52 -18.65
CA GLU A 133 1.41 6.73 -17.98
C GLU A 133 1.29 6.60 -16.46
N CYS A 134 0.22 5.98 -15.96
CA CYS A 134 -0.04 5.79 -14.53
C CYS A 134 0.91 4.75 -13.94
N ASP A 135 1.17 3.65 -14.64
CA ASP A 135 2.02 2.54 -14.18
C ASP A 135 1.75 2.21 -12.71
N VAL A 136 0.50 1.86 -12.40
CA VAL A 136 0.02 1.72 -11.02
C VAL A 136 0.78 0.66 -10.21
N TRP A 137 1.45 -0.28 -10.90
CA TRP A 137 2.29 -1.34 -10.32
C TRP A 137 3.75 -0.92 -10.15
N LEU A 138 4.05 0.37 -10.30
CA LEU A 138 5.30 0.99 -9.90
C LEU A 138 4.97 2.12 -8.94
N CYS A 139 5.35 1.96 -7.68
CA CYS A 139 5.15 2.98 -6.65
C CYS A 139 3.69 3.41 -6.51
N LYS A 140 2.76 2.49 -6.73
CA LYS A 140 1.32 2.78 -6.66
C LYS A 140 0.87 3.89 -7.63
N GLY A 141 1.59 4.04 -8.74
CA GLY A 141 1.38 5.12 -9.72
C GLY A 141 1.79 6.51 -9.27
N TYR A 142 2.37 6.66 -8.07
CA TYR A 142 2.82 7.96 -7.57
C TYR A 142 4.05 8.46 -8.33
N LYS A 143 3.98 9.72 -8.77
CA LYS A 143 4.96 10.28 -9.72
C LYS A 143 6.12 10.96 -9.03
N PHE A 144 7.32 10.74 -9.56
CA PHE A 144 8.52 11.44 -9.12
C PHE A 144 8.39 12.98 -9.24
N ALA A 145 7.67 13.45 -10.27
CA ALA A 145 7.42 14.87 -10.48
C ALA A 145 6.75 15.56 -9.27
N ASP A 146 5.89 14.84 -8.55
CA ASP A 146 5.21 15.32 -7.34
C ASP A 146 6.07 15.19 -6.07
N ASN A 147 7.26 14.57 -6.16
CA ASN A 147 7.99 14.03 -5.01
C ASN A 147 9.49 14.40 -4.97
N LYS A 148 9.93 15.38 -5.77
CA LYS A 148 11.33 15.82 -5.81
C LYS A 148 11.88 16.27 -4.45
N GLU A 149 11.02 16.79 -3.58
CA GLU A 149 11.39 17.22 -2.22
C GLU A 149 11.55 16.05 -1.22
N ASN A 150 11.11 14.85 -1.58
CA ASN A 150 11.18 13.67 -0.72
C ASN A 150 12.44 12.83 -0.97
N VAL A 151 13.27 13.23 -1.94
CA VAL A 151 14.46 12.48 -2.35
C VAL A 151 15.47 12.41 -1.19
N GLN A 152 15.93 11.20 -0.94
CA GLN A 152 16.96 10.90 0.03
C GLN A 152 18.35 10.88 -0.63
N SER A 153 19.40 11.06 0.16
CA SER A 153 20.78 10.91 -0.32
C SER A 153 21.51 9.90 0.55
N TYR A 154 21.96 8.82 -0.07
CA TYR A 154 22.58 7.70 0.60
C TYR A 154 23.96 7.36 0.04
N LYS A 155 24.73 6.62 0.82
CA LYS A 155 25.99 6.00 0.40
C LYS A 155 25.84 4.48 0.37
N ALA A 156 26.67 3.82 -0.44
CA ALA A 156 26.81 2.37 -0.41
C ALA A 156 27.12 1.88 1.02
N GLY A 157 26.47 0.79 1.44
CA GLY A 157 26.61 0.21 2.77
C GLY A 157 25.92 0.99 3.90
N GLN A 158 25.29 2.14 3.61
CA GLN A 158 24.54 2.89 4.62
C GLN A 158 23.31 2.09 5.07
N LYS A 159 23.09 2.05 6.39
CA LYS A 159 21.82 1.59 6.95
C LYS A 159 20.75 2.69 6.86
N VAL A 160 19.56 2.31 6.44
CA VAL A 160 18.40 3.18 6.32
C VAL A 160 17.29 2.58 7.17
N ASP A 161 16.84 3.34 8.15
CA ASP A 161 15.74 2.95 9.03
C ASP A 161 14.39 3.24 8.35
N PHE A 162 13.51 2.26 8.41
CA PHE A 162 12.16 2.30 7.88
C PHE A 162 11.15 2.23 9.02
N THR A 163 10.10 3.03 8.88
CA THR A 163 8.86 2.93 9.64
C THR A 163 7.70 2.73 8.67
N VAL A 164 6.99 1.63 8.86
CA VAL A 164 5.76 1.28 8.14
C VAL A 164 4.62 1.29 9.14
N GLU A 165 3.53 1.95 8.79
CA GLU A 165 2.31 1.94 9.61
C GLU A 165 1.30 0.99 8.96
N ILE A 166 0.92 -0.07 9.67
CA ILE A 166 -0.09 -1.04 9.24
C ILE A 166 -1.40 -0.79 9.99
N ARG A 167 -2.40 -0.26 9.29
CA ARG A 167 -3.71 0.11 9.88
C ARG A 167 -4.71 -1.03 9.87
N ALA A 168 -4.63 -1.90 8.87
CA ALA A 168 -5.49 -3.08 8.73
C ALA A 168 -4.62 -4.25 8.26
N PRO A 169 -4.21 -5.15 9.17
CA PRO A 169 -3.31 -6.25 8.85
C PRO A 169 -4.01 -7.35 8.05
N HIS A 170 -3.30 -7.93 7.10
CA HIS A 170 -3.68 -9.12 6.35
C HIS A 170 -2.47 -9.99 6.05
N THR A 171 -2.54 -11.26 6.40
CA THR A 171 -1.42 -12.17 6.23
C THR A 171 -1.03 -12.27 4.75
N GLY A 172 0.27 -12.17 4.50
CA GLY A 172 0.88 -12.39 3.20
C GLY A 172 2.40 -12.24 3.27
N VAL A 173 3.01 -11.83 2.16
CA VAL A 173 4.47 -11.68 2.03
C VAL A 173 4.86 -10.22 1.83
N ALA A 174 6.04 -9.83 2.28
CA ALA A 174 6.54 -8.47 2.05
C ALA A 174 8.05 -8.45 1.80
N ASN A 175 8.52 -7.39 1.15
CA ASN A 175 9.94 -7.10 1.01
C ASN A 175 10.22 -5.61 0.82
N VAL A 176 11.48 -5.23 1.01
CA VAL A 176 12.00 -3.96 0.49
C VAL A 176 13.08 -4.26 -0.54
N SER A 177 12.96 -3.67 -1.73
CA SER A 177 13.87 -3.88 -2.86
C SER A 177 14.30 -2.56 -3.47
N VAL A 178 15.48 -2.53 -4.09
CA VAL A 178 15.84 -1.44 -5.02
C VAL A 178 15.14 -1.71 -6.34
N VAL A 179 14.42 -0.73 -6.88
CA VAL A 179 13.70 -0.85 -8.16
C VAL A 179 14.18 0.23 -9.12
N ASP A 180 14.56 -0.18 -10.33
CA ASP A 180 14.74 0.71 -11.48
C ASP A 180 13.37 1.19 -11.97
N THR A 181 13.13 2.50 -11.88
CA THR A 181 11.83 3.08 -12.19
C THR A 181 11.57 3.16 -13.69
N ALA A 182 12.61 3.12 -14.53
CA ALA A 182 12.44 3.18 -15.99
C ALA A 182 11.92 1.86 -16.56
N SER A 183 12.35 0.73 -15.99
CA SER A 183 11.96 -0.61 -16.45
C SER A 183 10.98 -1.34 -15.53
N ASN A 184 10.65 -0.75 -14.38
CA ASN A 184 9.92 -1.38 -13.29
C ASN A 184 10.50 -2.77 -12.95
N LYS A 185 11.81 -2.81 -12.65
CA LYS A 185 12.52 -4.05 -12.30
C LYS A 185 13.29 -3.91 -11.02
N VAL A 186 13.19 -4.95 -10.19
CA VAL A 186 14.04 -5.12 -9.02
C VAL A 186 15.49 -5.26 -9.48
N ILE A 187 16.37 -4.47 -8.86
CA ILE A 187 17.82 -4.56 -9.01
C ILE A 187 18.35 -5.44 -7.88
N GLY A 188 19.01 -6.54 -8.24
CA GLY A 188 19.63 -7.45 -7.28
C GLY A 188 18.60 -8.28 -6.50
N LYS A 189 18.89 -8.52 -5.21
CA LYS A 189 18.01 -9.26 -4.29
C LYS A 189 17.25 -8.27 -3.39
N PRO A 190 16.09 -8.68 -2.83
CA PRO A 190 15.46 -7.93 -1.76
C PRO A 190 16.45 -7.63 -0.63
N LEU A 191 16.40 -6.41 -0.11
CA LEU A 191 17.23 -5.93 0.99
C LEU A 191 16.79 -6.53 2.33
N ILE A 192 15.49 -6.83 2.43
CA ILE A 192 14.83 -7.55 3.52
C ILE A 192 13.55 -8.19 2.95
N SER A 193 13.14 -9.34 3.50
CA SER A 193 11.92 -10.05 3.10
C SER A 193 11.30 -10.81 4.26
N TRP A 194 9.98 -10.96 4.22
CA TRP A 194 9.19 -11.74 5.16
C TRP A 194 8.27 -12.70 4.40
N ASP A 195 8.32 -13.99 4.77
CA ASP A 195 7.42 -15.02 4.25
C ASP A 195 6.04 -14.99 4.92
N GLU A 196 5.97 -14.39 6.12
CA GLU A 196 4.72 -14.08 6.82
C GLU A 196 4.81 -12.64 7.36
N TYR A 197 3.97 -11.76 6.83
CA TYR A 197 3.94 -10.32 7.12
C TYR A 197 2.53 -9.85 7.48
N ALA A 198 2.43 -8.92 8.43
CA ALA A 198 1.17 -8.33 8.90
C ALA A 198 0.10 -9.40 9.21
N SER A 199 0.50 -10.44 9.93
CA SER A 199 -0.32 -11.62 10.15
C SER A 199 -1.55 -11.30 11.00
N THR A 200 -2.73 -11.70 10.55
CA THR A 200 -3.96 -11.58 11.33
C THR A 200 -4.04 -12.61 12.46
N ALA A 201 -3.24 -13.67 12.38
CA ALA A 201 -3.21 -14.72 13.39
C ALA A 201 -2.31 -14.37 14.57
N THR A 202 -1.13 -13.79 14.31
CA THR A 202 -0.15 -13.44 15.36
C THR A 202 -0.13 -11.95 15.70
N GLY A 203 -0.78 -11.12 14.89
CA GLY A 203 -0.61 -9.66 14.94
C GLY A 203 0.62 -9.19 14.17
N VAL A 204 0.70 -7.87 13.95
CA VAL A 204 1.87 -7.20 13.39
C VAL A 204 2.94 -7.10 14.47
N THR A 205 4.18 -7.47 14.16
CA THR A 205 5.31 -7.39 15.09
C THR A 205 6.09 -6.08 14.92
N ASP A 206 6.80 -5.65 15.96
CA ASP A 206 7.57 -4.40 15.93
C ASP A 206 8.59 -4.36 14.79
N ASP A 207 9.20 -5.49 14.44
CA ASP A 207 10.19 -5.63 13.36
C ASP A 207 9.59 -5.66 11.94
N GLN A 208 8.26 -5.75 11.83
CA GLN A 208 7.53 -5.53 10.58
C GLN A 208 7.21 -4.05 10.37
N GLU A 209 6.98 -3.30 11.45
CA GLU A 209 6.72 -1.86 11.38
C GLU A 209 8.01 -1.02 11.46
N ASN A 210 9.06 -1.52 12.12
CA ASN A 210 10.30 -0.80 12.38
C ASN A 210 11.51 -1.68 12.09
N PHE A 211 12.19 -1.43 10.98
CA PHE A 211 13.34 -2.22 10.54
C PHE A 211 14.38 -1.34 9.84
N SER A 212 15.55 -1.89 9.55
CA SER A 212 16.56 -1.20 8.74
C SER A 212 16.94 -2.05 7.54
N VAL A 213 17.17 -1.40 6.41
CA VAL A 213 17.79 -2.00 5.21
C VAL A 213 19.19 -1.45 5.01
N THR A 214 20.04 -2.17 4.28
CA THR A 214 21.37 -1.70 3.92
C THR A 214 21.42 -1.40 2.43
N ILE A 215 21.87 -0.20 2.06
CA ILE A 215 22.03 0.18 0.65
C ILE A 215 23.13 -0.68 0.00
N PRO A 216 22.85 -1.37 -1.12
CA PRO A 216 23.85 -2.19 -1.79
C PRO A 216 25.04 -1.37 -2.29
N ASP A 217 26.20 -2.01 -2.35
CA ASP A 217 27.46 -1.43 -2.82
C ASP A 217 27.72 -1.65 -4.32
N ASP A 218 26.91 -2.48 -4.97
CA ASP A 218 27.03 -2.89 -6.38
C ASP A 218 26.06 -2.17 -7.33
N LEU A 219 25.37 -1.12 -6.87
CA LEU A 219 24.45 -0.33 -7.72
C LEU A 219 25.17 0.51 -8.78
N GLY A 220 26.48 0.75 -8.64
CA GLY A 220 27.25 1.57 -9.58
C GLY A 220 26.66 2.98 -9.72
N SER A 221 26.52 3.47 -10.96
CA SER A 221 25.92 4.78 -11.26
C SER A 221 24.43 4.73 -11.59
N GLN A 222 23.79 3.56 -11.57
CA GLN A 222 22.41 3.40 -12.06
C GLN A 222 21.37 4.13 -11.20
N CYS A 223 21.68 4.38 -9.92
CA CYS A 223 20.82 5.10 -8.98
C CYS A 223 21.42 6.46 -8.59
N ALA A 224 22.28 7.04 -9.44
CA ALA A 224 22.96 8.31 -9.14
C ALA A 224 22.05 9.52 -9.32
N THR A 225 21.05 9.45 -10.21
CA THR A 225 20.10 10.55 -10.46
C THR A 225 18.81 10.32 -9.68
N ALA A 226 18.27 11.40 -9.13
CA ALA A 226 16.99 11.34 -8.44
C ALA A 226 15.88 10.91 -9.41
N GLY A 227 15.11 9.90 -9.01
CA GLY A 227 14.06 9.32 -9.82
C GLY A 227 14.50 8.08 -10.61
N ASP A 228 15.79 7.80 -10.79
CA ASP A 228 16.25 6.58 -11.50
C ASP A 228 15.90 5.31 -10.69
N CYS A 229 16.08 5.37 -9.37
CA CYS A 229 15.79 4.26 -8.47
C CYS A 229 14.95 4.68 -7.27
N VAL A 230 14.26 3.69 -6.72
CA VAL A 230 13.51 3.79 -5.45
C VAL A 230 13.85 2.62 -4.54
N LEU A 231 13.73 2.82 -3.24
CA LEU A 231 13.52 1.73 -2.29
C LEU A 231 12.01 1.49 -2.24
N GLN A 232 11.57 0.37 -2.81
CA GLN A 232 10.16 -0.02 -2.81
C GLN A 232 9.90 -1.00 -1.69
N TRP A 233 9.07 -0.60 -0.73
CA TRP A 233 8.36 -1.53 0.14
C TRP A 233 7.18 -2.10 -0.63
N TYR A 234 7.12 -3.42 -0.72
CA TYR A 234 6.07 -4.19 -1.38
C TYR A 234 5.48 -5.15 -0.37
N TRP A 235 4.16 -5.17 -0.25
CA TRP A 235 3.42 -6.16 0.53
C TRP A 235 2.29 -6.73 -0.31
N PHE A 236 2.25 -8.05 -0.44
CA PHE A 236 1.15 -8.77 -1.05
C PHE A 236 0.42 -9.57 0.01
N ALA A 237 -0.78 -9.11 0.37
CA ALA A 237 -1.69 -9.78 1.29
C ALA A 237 -2.39 -10.93 0.55
N GLU A 238 -1.72 -12.09 0.47
CA GLU A 238 -2.21 -13.30 -0.20
C GLU A 238 -3.58 -13.74 0.30
N SER A 239 -3.87 -13.51 1.59
CA SER A 239 -5.15 -13.85 2.22
C SER A 239 -6.37 -13.16 1.59
N ILE A 240 -6.18 -12.04 0.88
CA ILE A 240 -7.25 -11.26 0.25
C ILE A 240 -6.93 -10.77 -1.17
N ASP A 241 -5.81 -11.21 -1.76
CA ASP A 241 -5.35 -10.84 -3.11
C ASP A 241 -5.18 -9.32 -3.31
N GLN A 242 -4.45 -8.67 -2.37
CA GLN A 242 -4.25 -7.22 -2.36
C GLN A 242 -2.78 -6.83 -2.27
N THR A 243 -2.38 -5.82 -3.04
CA THR A 243 -1.00 -5.36 -3.14
C THR A 243 -0.85 -3.92 -2.66
N TYR A 244 0.18 -3.71 -1.86
CA TYR A 244 0.53 -2.43 -1.25
C TYR A 244 1.95 -2.08 -1.64
N GLU A 245 2.16 -0.81 -1.98
CA GLU A 245 3.46 -0.31 -2.35
C GLU A 245 3.72 1.06 -1.72
N SER A 246 4.97 1.30 -1.36
CA SER A 246 5.46 2.63 -1.03
C SER A 246 6.88 2.75 -1.54
N CYS A 247 7.18 3.85 -2.22
CA CYS A 247 8.51 4.09 -2.79
C CYS A 247 9.19 5.27 -2.11
N VAL A 248 10.43 5.07 -1.70
CA VAL A 248 11.33 6.14 -1.24
C VAL A 248 12.33 6.43 -2.36
N ASP A 249 12.24 7.61 -2.95
CA ASP A 249 13.24 8.08 -3.92
C ASP A 249 14.58 8.34 -3.21
N PHE A 250 15.68 7.92 -3.84
CA PHE A 250 17.00 8.21 -3.33
C PHE A 250 18.00 8.48 -4.45
N THR A 251 19.13 9.05 -4.06
CA THR A 251 20.34 9.15 -4.88
C THR A 251 21.47 8.41 -4.17
N LEU A 252 22.28 7.71 -4.94
CA LEU A 252 23.50 7.08 -4.45
C LEU A 252 24.69 8.01 -4.68
N GLY A 253 25.18 8.62 -3.61
CA GLY A 253 26.41 9.40 -3.62
C GLY A 253 27.60 8.47 -3.84
N GLY A 254 28.31 8.66 -4.95
CA GLY A 254 29.45 7.82 -5.32
C GLY A 254 30.49 7.72 -4.20
N SER A 255 30.90 6.48 -3.91
CA SER A 255 32.17 6.14 -3.26
C SER A 255 33.33 6.57 -4.17
N GLY A 256 33.55 7.88 -4.27
CA GLY A 256 34.52 8.50 -5.16
C GLY A 256 35.13 9.74 -4.53
N GLY A 257 35.44 9.67 -3.24
CA GLY A 257 36.21 10.68 -2.52
C GLY A 257 37.33 10.01 -1.77
N ALA A 258 38.52 9.98 -2.37
CA ALA A 258 39.73 10.12 -1.56
C ALA A 258 39.49 11.29 -0.60
N ALA A 259 39.84 11.09 0.67
CA ALA A 259 39.70 12.11 1.70
C ALA A 259 40.18 13.48 1.17
N PRO A 260 39.47 14.60 1.47
CA PRO A 260 40.01 15.90 1.19
C PRO A 260 41.27 16.02 2.05
N VAL A 261 42.42 15.99 1.39
CA VAL A 261 43.66 16.44 2.00
C VAL A 261 43.43 17.93 2.27
N GLU A 262 43.33 18.30 3.54
CA GLU A 262 43.44 19.69 3.95
C GLU A 262 44.69 20.27 3.29
N SER A 263 44.53 21.36 2.53
CA SER A 263 45.67 22.19 2.19
C SER A 263 45.21 23.63 2.02
N SER A 264 45.65 24.41 3.00
CA SER A 264 45.60 25.85 3.07
C SER A 264 46.07 26.51 1.78
N ALA A 265 45.40 27.60 1.43
CA ALA A 265 45.80 28.49 0.35
C ALA A 265 47.22 29.04 0.54
N SER A 266 47.99 29.09 -0.54
CA SER A 266 48.96 30.15 -0.85
C SER A 266 49.51 29.99 -2.26
N SER A 267 49.92 31.11 -2.82
CA SER A 267 49.79 31.48 -4.22
C SER A 267 51.05 31.31 -5.07
N THR A 268 50.84 31.44 -6.38
CA THR A 268 51.73 32.02 -7.43
C THR A 268 52.93 31.22 -7.99
N SER A 269 52.78 30.97 -9.30
CA SER A 269 53.73 31.29 -10.39
C SER A 269 54.70 30.23 -10.93
N SER A 270 54.42 29.93 -12.21
CA SER A 270 55.33 29.85 -13.36
C SER A 270 56.37 28.72 -13.49
N ALA A 271 56.06 27.88 -14.48
CA ALA A 271 56.91 27.36 -15.57
C ALA A 271 58.24 26.66 -15.22
N THR A 272 58.40 25.44 -15.71
CA THR A 272 59.42 25.06 -16.71
C THR A 272 59.15 23.63 -17.23
N GLU A 273 59.12 23.51 -18.54
CA GLU A 273 59.07 22.34 -19.41
C GLU A 273 60.48 21.71 -19.53
N ILE A 274 60.64 20.36 -19.47
CA ILE A 274 61.59 19.47 -20.20
C ILE A 274 61.15 18.00 -19.88
N ALA A 275 60.55 17.26 -20.81
CA ALA A 275 61.10 16.33 -21.82
C ALA A 275 61.50 14.90 -21.35
N VAL A 276 60.69 13.93 -21.80
CA VAL A 276 60.98 12.61 -22.40
C VAL A 276 61.88 11.60 -21.66
N THR A 277 61.35 10.40 -21.38
CA THR A 277 61.97 9.10 -21.77
C THR A 277 60.91 7.99 -21.82
N SER A 278 60.86 7.30 -22.94
CA SER A 278 60.04 6.13 -23.27
C SER A 278 60.86 4.83 -23.16
N ALA A 279 60.19 3.69 -22.91
CA ALA A 279 60.45 2.29 -23.36
C ALA A 279 59.97 1.26 -22.28
N PRO A 280 59.88 -0.06 -22.57
CA PRO A 280 58.61 -0.67 -23.03
C PRO A 280 58.16 -1.94 -22.25
N SER A 281 56.93 -2.37 -22.56
CA SER A 281 56.38 -3.74 -22.67
C SER A 281 56.73 -4.80 -21.60
N VAL A 282 55.69 -5.32 -20.92
CA VAL A 282 55.49 -6.78 -20.79
C VAL A 282 53.98 -7.09 -20.83
N ALA A 283 53.55 -7.86 -21.82
CA ALA A 283 52.28 -8.56 -21.85
C ALA A 283 52.39 -9.84 -21.02
N VAL A 284 51.44 -10.10 -20.12
CA VAL A 284 51.28 -11.41 -19.45
C VAL A 284 49.81 -11.81 -19.45
N GLN A 285 49.63 -13.11 -19.58
CA GLN A 285 48.52 -13.82 -20.19
C GLN A 285 47.37 -14.10 -19.24
N THR A 286 46.22 -14.31 -19.86
CA THR A 286 44.97 -14.88 -19.36
C THR A 286 45.18 -16.26 -18.72
N PRO A 287 44.36 -16.62 -17.71
CA PRO A 287 43.82 -17.97 -17.63
C PRO A 287 42.29 -17.94 -17.71
N THR A 288 41.80 -18.66 -18.71
CA THR A 288 40.44 -19.17 -18.82
C THR A 288 40.10 -20.08 -17.64
N THR A 289 38.97 -19.88 -16.97
CA THR A 289 38.31 -20.97 -16.23
C THR A 289 36.78 -20.81 -16.27
N ALA A 290 36.18 -21.83 -16.89
CA ALA A 290 34.86 -22.43 -16.74
C ALA A 290 33.65 -21.57 -16.33
N ALA A 291 32.70 -21.52 -17.28
CA ALA A 291 31.31 -21.17 -17.08
C ALA A 291 30.63 -22.12 -16.07
N VAL A 292 29.98 -21.55 -15.07
CA VAL A 292 28.94 -22.22 -14.28
C VAL A 292 27.58 -21.74 -14.79
N GLN A 293 26.80 -22.71 -15.20
CA GLN A 293 25.46 -22.61 -15.77
C GLN A 293 24.47 -21.96 -14.80
N PRO A 294 23.75 -20.88 -15.16
CA PRO A 294 22.63 -20.39 -14.37
C PRO A 294 21.37 -21.21 -14.66
N THR A 295 20.78 -21.77 -13.61
CA THR A 295 19.48 -22.42 -13.61
C THR A 295 18.40 -21.37 -13.86
N THR A 296 17.80 -21.40 -15.06
CA THR A 296 16.66 -20.55 -15.41
C THR A 296 15.41 -21.03 -14.67
N LEU A 297 14.98 -20.30 -13.64
CA LEU A 297 13.60 -20.38 -13.14
C LEU A 297 12.69 -19.74 -14.20
N ALA A 298 11.84 -20.57 -14.78
CA ALA A 298 10.92 -20.21 -15.84
C ALA A 298 9.85 -19.24 -15.32
N THR A 299 9.85 -18.03 -15.88
CA THR A 299 8.70 -17.11 -15.81
C THR A 299 7.56 -17.71 -16.63
N THR A 300 6.48 -18.13 -15.96
CA THR A 300 5.23 -18.50 -16.61
C THR A 300 4.65 -17.27 -17.30
N ALA A 301 4.80 -17.20 -18.63
CA ALA A 301 4.12 -16.23 -19.46
C ALA A 301 2.62 -16.53 -19.47
N ARG A 302 1.81 -15.56 -19.01
CA ARG A 302 0.34 -15.59 -19.07
C ARG A 302 -0.10 -15.44 -20.54
N GLN A 303 -0.91 -16.38 -21.00
CA GLN A 303 -1.52 -16.37 -22.33
C GLN A 303 -2.39 -15.13 -22.55
N SER A 304 -2.21 -14.48 -23.71
CA SER A 304 -3.12 -13.48 -24.24
C SER A 304 -4.46 -14.12 -24.59
N ALA A 305 -5.54 -13.59 -24.02
CA ALA A 305 -6.89 -13.98 -24.39
C ALA A 305 -7.21 -13.48 -25.81
N THR A 306 -7.62 -14.40 -26.66
CA THR A 306 -8.12 -14.14 -28.01
C THR A 306 -9.49 -13.47 -27.93
N SER A 307 -9.61 -12.28 -28.52
CA SER A 307 -10.88 -11.58 -28.69
C SER A 307 -11.80 -12.35 -29.62
N ALA A 308 -12.92 -12.86 -29.09
CA ALA A 308 -14.05 -13.31 -29.89
C ALA A 308 -15.09 -12.19 -29.95
N ALA A 309 -15.32 -11.66 -31.15
CA ALA A 309 -16.38 -10.72 -31.45
C ALA A 309 -17.75 -11.36 -31.15
N SER A 310 -18.60 -10.65 -30.42
CA SER A 310 -19.99 -11.05 -30.20
C SER A 310 -20.95 -9.95 -30.64
N GLN A 311 -22.04 -10.40 -31.26
CA GLN A 311 -22.92 -9.65 -32.13
C GLN A 311 -23.91 -8.77 -31.36
N VAL A 312 -24.30 -7.67 -32.01
CA VAL A 312 -25.35 -6.73 -31.60
C VAL A 312 -26.73 -7.33 -31.85
N PRO A 313 -27.68 -7.20 -30.91
CA PRO A 313 -29.08 -7.06 -31.27
C PRO A 313 -29.64 -5.69 -30.85
N THR A 314 -30.23 -5.04 -31.85
CA THR A 314 -31.02 -3.81 -31.78
C THR A 314 -32.35 -4.06 -31.07
N ALA A 315 -32.65 -3.30 -30.01
CA ALA A 315 -34.03 -3.04 -29.60
C ALA A 315 -34.11 -1.71 -28.82
N SER A 316 -34.86 -0.77 -29.39
CA SER A 316 -35.21 0.51 -28.78
C SER A 316 -36.17 0.32 -27.60
N ALA A 317 -35.86 0.92 -26.46
CA ALA A 317 -36.82 1.17 -25.39
C ALA A 317 -36.60 2.59 -24.81
N VAL A 318 -37.71 3.28 -24.61
CA VAL A 318 -37.83 4.67 -24.14
C VAL A 318 -37.47 4.75 -22.63
N PRO A 319 -36.68 5.74 -22.16
CA PRO A 319 -36.32 5.83 -20.74
C PRO A 319 -37.44 6.49 -19.92
N PRO A 320 -37.79 5.99 -18.72
CA PRO A 320 -38.47 6.78 -17.71
C PRO A 320 -37.46 7.59 -16.86
N ALA A 321 -38.00 8.60 -16.19
CA ALA A 321 -37.32 9.73 -15.58
C ALA A 321 -36.33 9.39 -14.44
N SER A 322 -35.36 10.30 -14.29
CA SER A 322 -34.23 10.35 -13.38
C SER A 322 -34.57 10.14 -11.89
N ALA A 323 -33.75 9.33 -11.21
CA ALA A 323 -33.61 9.28 -9.74
C ALA A 323 -32.20 9.72 -9.31
N SER A 324 -31.59 10.63 -10.06
CA SER A 324 -30.26 11.18 -9.78
C SER A 324 -30.46 12.50 -9.05
N ASP A 325 -30.41 12.48 -7.71
CA ASP A 325 -30.01 13.60 -6.83
C ASP A 325 -30.37 13.30 -5.35
N LEU A 326 -29.91 12.16 -4.81
CA LEU A 326 -29.86 11.98 -3.35
C LEU A 326 -28.40 11.94 -2.89
N PRO A 327 -27.93 12.95 -2.13
CA PRO A 327 -26.56 12.96 -1.62
C PRO A 327 -26.35 11.77 -0.66
N PHE A 328 -25.18 11.12 -0.76
CA PHE A 328 -24.76 10.06 0.16
C PHE A 328 -24.50 10.66 1.55
N PRO A 329 -25.19 10.24 2.62
CA PRO A 329 -24.91 10.75 3.96
C PRO A 329 -23.66 10.07 4.55
N THR A 330 -22.74 10.87 5.08
CA THR A 330 -21.49 10.40 5.72
C THR A 330 -21.51 10.49 7.25
N ASP A 331 -22.59 10.98 7.84
CA ASP A 331 -22.54 11.56 9.19
C ASP A 331 -22.80 10.52 10.30
N SER A 332 -23.49 9.41 10.01
CA SER A 332 -23.63 8.28 10.94
C SER A 332 -24.05 6.98 10.26
N ALA A 333 -23.80 5.84 10.92
CA ALA A 333 -24.29 4.53 10.48
C ALA A 333 -25.82 4.48 10.36
N THR A 334 -26.54 5.27 11.15
CA THR A 334 -28.00 5.39 11.10
C THR A 334 -28.45 6.12 9.83
N ASP A 335 -27.70 7.13 9.39
CA ASP A 335 -28.03 7.90 8.18
C ASP A 335 -27.77 7.08 6.91
N VAL A 336 -26.69 6.29 6.90
CA VAL A 336 -26.41 5.32 5.82
C VAL A 336 -27.53 4.26 5.75
N LEU A 337 -27.98 3.75 6.89
CA LEU A 337 -29.06 2.76 6.94
C LEU A 337 -30.40 3.34 6.44
N THR A 338 -30.70 4.58 6.81
CA THR A 338 -31.92 5.29 6.38
C THR A 338 -31.89 5.60 4.88
N TRP A 339 -30.72 5.99 4.35
CA TRP A 339 -30.52 6.21 2.92
C TRP A 339 -30.65 4.91 2.12
N LEU A 340 -30.08 3.80 2.59
CA LEU A 340 -30.24 2.47 1.97
C LEU A 340 -31.71 2.03 1.94
N GLN A 341 -32.45 2.26 3.02
CA GLN A 341 -33.88 1.96 3.08
C GLN A 341 -34.69 2.79 2.07
N ALA A 342 -34.38 4.08 1.92
CA ALA A 342 -35.04 4.95 0.95
C ALA A 342 -34.74 4.53 -0.50
N LEU A 343 -33.49 4.14 -0.79
CA LEU A 343 -33.08 3.64 -2.11
C LEU A 343 -33.84 2.35 -2.47
N LEU A 344 -33.94 1.42 -1.53
CA LEU A 344 -34.65 0.15 -1.71
C LEU A 344 -36.17 0.33 -1.80
N GLY A 345 -36.73 1.29 -1.06
CA GLY A 345 -38.15 1.65 -1.16
C GLY A 345 -38.54 2.15 -2.55
N ASN A 346 -37.69 2.99 -3.17
CA ASN A 346 -37.91 3.48 -4.53
C ASN A 346 -37.81 2.37 -5.60
N LEU A 347 -36.98 1.35 -5.37
CA LEU A 347 -36.85 0.18 -6.26
C LEU A 347 -38.05 -0.78 -6.17
N MET A 348 -38.76 -0.81 -5.05
CA MET A 348 -39.94 -1.67 -4.88
C MET A 348 -41.27 -1.00 -5.26
N GLY A 349 -41.24 0.25 -5.75
CA GLY A 349 -42.40 0.92 -6.34
C GLY A 349 -43.60 1.01 -5.42
N ASN A 350 -43.45 1.74 -4.31
CA ASN A 350 -44.55 2.11 -3.43
C ASN A 350 -44.92 3.60 -3.60
#